data_AF-A0A1J3EYR8-F1
#
_entry.id   AF-A0A1J3EYR8-F1
#
_cell.length_a   1.000
_cell.length_b   1.000
_cell.length_c   1.000
_cell.angle_alpha   90.00
_cell.angle_beta   90.00
_cell.angle_gamma   90.00
#
_symmetry.space_group_name_H-M   'P 1'
#
loop_
_entity.id
_entity.type
_entity.pdbx_description
1 polymer ?
#
loop_
_entity_poly.entity_id
_entity_poly.type
_entity_poly.pdbx_seq_one_letter_code
_entity_poly.pdbx_strand_id
1 'polypeptide(L)'
;MGSKTLILTIIIVITTSLPSLSFQTSSGKTPPTSTLTSSQYKTVTRNTVQQQFLRPHNTLRAKLRLPPLKWSSNLALYATRWA
;
A
#
# COMPACT_ATOMS: atom_id res chain seq x y z
N MET A 1 -4.02 44.06 4.84
CA MET A 1 -4.49 42.69 5.13
C MET A 1 -3.64 41.74 4.31
N GLY A 2 -2.44 41.46 4.84
CA GLY A 2 -1.27 41.12 4.04
C GLY A 2 -0.83 39.68 4.18
N SER A 3 -0.23 39.18 3.10
CA SER A 3 0.71 38.05 2.89
C SER A 3 0.67 36.83 3.83
N LYS A 4 0.53 36.99 5.14
CA LYS A 4 0.41 35.91 6.13
C LYS A 4 -0.83 35.04 5.90
N THR A 5 -1.98 35.65 5.60
CA THR A 5 -3.21 34.89 5.27
C THR A 5 -3.08 34.14 3.95
N LEU A 6 -2.36 34.71 2.97
CA LEU A 6 -2.12 34.09 1.66
C LEU A 6 -1.13 32.92 1.74
N ILE A 7 -0.09 33.03 2.57
CA ILE A 7 0.86 31.92 2.82
C ILE A 7 0.17 30.78 3.57
N LEU A 8 -0.66 31.10 4.58
CA LEU A 8 -1.42 30.10 5.33
C LEU A 8 -2.44 29.36 4.44
N THR A 9 -3.12 30.04 3.51
CA THR A 9 -4.05 29.36 2.58
C THR A 9 -3.32 28.49 1.55
N ILE A 10 -2.15 28.89 1.05
CA ILE A 10 -1.34 28.05 0.14
C ILE A 10 -0.89 26.77 0.84
N ILE A 11 -0.49 26.84 2.12
CA ILE A 11 -0.05 25.66 2.89
C ILE A 11 -1.20 24.68 3.15
N ILE A 12 -2.41 25.18 3.43
CA ILE A 12 -3.59 24.33 3.71
C ILE A 12 -4.10 23.59 2.45
N VAL A 13 -3.90 24.18 1.26
CA VAL A 13 -4.32 23.56 -0.02
C VAL A 13 -3.41 22.38 -0.41
N ILE A 14 -2.15 22.34 0.05
CA ILE A 14 -1.22 21.24 -0.27
C ILE A 14 -1.46 20.01 0.62
N THR A 15 -1.97 20.17 1.85
CA THR A 15 -2.16 19.05 2.79
C THR A 15 -3.48 18.31 2.64
N THR A 16 -4.47 18.88 1.94
CA THR A 16 -5.85 18.37 1.93
C THR A 16 -6.23 17.57 0.69
N SER A 17 -5.32 17.42 -0.28
CA SER A 17 -5.57 16.58 -1.46
C SER A 17 -4.51 15.49 -1.55
N LEU A 18 -4.64 14.47 -0.69
CA LEU A 18 -4.22 13.13 -1.09
C LEU A 18 -5.31 12.60 -2.03
N PRO A 19 -5.10 12.56 -3.36
CA PRO A 19 -5.97 11.76 -4.19
C PRO A 19 -5.85 10.32 -3.69
N SER A 20 -6.96 9.78 -3.20
CA SER A 20 -7.06 8.37 -2.81
C SER A 20 -6.60 7.52 -4.00
N LEU A 21 -5.38 6.98 -3.90
CA LEU A 21 -4.88 5.99 -4.84
C LEU A 21 -5.65 4.70 -4.57
N SER A 22 -6.83 4.59 -5.17
CA SER A 22 -7.61 3.36 -5.19
C SER A 22 -6.82 2.34 -6.00
N PHE A 23 -5.98 1.55 -5.32
CA PHE A 23 -5.41 0.35 -5.92
C PHE A 23 -6.56 -0.62 -6.23
N GLN A 24 -7.01 -0.65 -7.47
CA GLN A 24 -7.85 -1.75 -7.95
C GLN A 24 -7.02 -3.02 -7.89
N THR A 25 -7.21 -3.80 -6.82
CA THR A 25 -6.82 -5.20 -6.85
C THR A 25 -7.69 -5.88 -7.89
N SER A 26 -7.19 -5.98 -9.13
CA SER A 26 -7.76 -6.85 -10.15
C SER A 26 -7.57 -8.29 -9.69
N SER A 27 -8.45 -8.74 -8.79
CA SER A 27 -8.73 -10.15 -8.56
C SER A 27 -9.82 -10.50 -9.56
N GLY A 28 -9.42 -11.18 -10.64
CA GLY A 28 -10.35 -11.59 -11.68
C GLY A 28 -11.50 -12.44 -11.13
N LYS A 29 -12.67 -12.28 -11.76
CA LYS A 29 -13.81 -13.21 -11.77
C LYS A 29 -14.56 -13.41 -10.44
N THR A 30 -15.74 -12.81 -10.32
CA THR A 30 -16.84 -13.26 -9.45
C THR A 30 -17.55 -14.49 -10.05
N PRO A 31 -18.46 -15.24 -9.36
CA PRO A 31 -18.91 -15.33 -7.93
C PRO A 31 -18.94 -16.84 -7.44
N PRO A 32 -19.54 -17.30 -6.30
CA PRO A 32 -20.36 -16.66 -5.25
C PRO A 32 -19.91 -16.95 -3.79
N THR A 33 -20.64 -16.35 -2.83
CA THR A 33 -20.74 -16.65 -1.39
C THR A 33 -20.15 -17.99 -0.95
N SER A 34 -19.10 -17.97 -0.14
CA SER A 34 -18.70 -19.12 0.67
C SER A 34 -18.15 -18.61 1.99
N THR A 35 -18.90 -18.89 3.04
CA THR A 35 -18.56 -18.84 4.46
C THR A 35 -17.07 -19.06 4.71
N LEU A 36 -16.36 -17.97 5.02
CA LEU A 36 -14.97 -18.01 5.47
C LEU A 36 -14.93 -18.72 6.83
N THR A 37 -14.63 -20.02 6.81
CA THR A 37 -14.45 -20.81 8.03
C THR A 37 -13.18 -20.34 8.73
N SER A 38 -13.20 -20.34 10.08
CA SER A 38 -12.12 -19.78 10.90
C SER A 38 -10.74 -20.38 10.70
N SER A 39 -10.68 -21.48 9.96
CA SER A 39 -9.49 -22.15 9.47
C SER A 39 -8.66 -21.32 8.47
N GLN A 40 -9.29 -20.51 7.60
CA GLN A 40 -8.55 -19.75 6.57
C GLN A 40 -7.75 -18.58 7.17
N TYR A 41 -8.20 -18.00 8.28
CA TYR A 41 -7.43 -17.00 9.03
C TYR A 41 -6.21 -17.59 9.74
N LYS A 42 -6.19 -18.93 9.92
CA LYS A 42 -5.15 -19.68 10.64
C LYS A 42 -3.93 -20.03 9.77
N THR A 43 -4.08 -19.95 8.45
CA THR A 43 -2.96 -20.09 7.48
C THR A 43 -2.47 -18.72 6.96
N VAL A 44 -3.27 -17.67 7.14
CA VAL A 44 -2.85 -16.25 7.00
C VAL A 44 -1.86 -15.84 8.10
N THR A 45 -1.75 -16.62 9.18
CA THR A 45 -1.13 -16.26 10.47
C THR A 45 0.40 -16.15 10.50
N ARG A 46 1.13 -16.22 9.37
CA ARG A 46 2.57 -15.88 9.35
C ARG A 46 3.01 -15.10 8.10
N ASN A 47 2.12 -14.37 7.43
CA ASN A 47 2.60 -13.35 6.48
C ASN A 47 3.13 -12.16 7.27
N THR A 48 4.45 -12.01 7.30
CA THR A 48 5.06 -10.79 7.83
C THR A 48 4.56 -9.59 7.02
N VAL A 49 4.48 -8.41 7.63
CA VAL A 49 4.16 -7.15 6.93
C VAL A 49 5.03 -7.02 5.67
N GLN A 50 6.29 -7.45 5.75
CA GLN A 50 7.22 -7.51 4.63
C GLN A 50 6.70 -8.33 3.45
N GLN A 51 6.14 -9.52 3.70
CA GLN A 51 5.63 -10.42 2.66
C GLN A 51 4.37 -9.87 2.00
N GLN A 52 3.51 -9.17 2.75
CA GLN A 52 2.32 -8.51 2.20
C GLN A 52 2.69 -7.50 1.11
N PHE A 53 3.80 -6.80 1.26
CA PHE A 53 4.30 -5.85 0.27
C PHE A 53 5.23 -6.49 -0.77
N LEU A 54 6.20 -7.33 -0.39
CA LEU A 54 7.17 -7.88 -1.34
C LEU A 54 6.54 -8.81 -2.39
N ARG A 55 5.61 -9.67 -1.98
CA ARG A 55 5.04 -10.71 -2.85
C ARG A 55 4.33 -10.14 -4.08
N PRO A 56 3.40 -9.17 -3.97
CA PRO A 56 2.75 -8.60 -5.16
C PRO A 56 3.74 -7.88 -6.08
N HIS A 57 4.70 -7.12 -5.53
CA HIS A 57 5.72 -6.42 -6.33
C HIS A 57 6.59 -7.38 -7.14
N ASN A 58 7.09 -8.43 -6.48
CA ASN A 58 7.94 -9.43 -7.14
C ASN A 58 7.15 -10.27 -8.15
N THR A 59 5.86 -10.49 -7.94
CA THR A 59 4.98 -11.16 -8.92
C THR A 59 4.90 -10.34 -10.22
N LEU A 60 4.72 -9.02 -10.12
CA LEU A 60 4.68 -8.15 -11.30
C LEU A 60 6.05 -8.08 -12.00
N ARG A 61 7.14 -7.96 -11.22
CA ARG A 61 8.50 -7.95 -11.77
C ARG A 61 8.85 -9.24 -12.49
N ALA A 62 8.42 -10.39 -11.97
CA ALA A 62 8.62 -11.68 -12.62
C ALA A 62 7.92 -11.76 -13.99
N LYS A 63 6.69 -11.21 -14.11
CA LYS A 63 5.98 -11.13 -15.41
C LYS A 63 6.77 -10.32 -16.45
N LEU A 64 7.53 -9.33 -15.98
CA LEU A 64 8.39 -8.48 -16.80
C LEU A 64 9.84 -9.00 -16.92
N ARG A 65 10.13 -10.20 -16.41
CA ARG A 65 11.47 -10.80 -16.37
C ARG A 65 12.52 -9.92 -15.65
N LEU A 66 12.07 -9.11 -14.70
CA LEU A 66 12.93 -8.27 -13.87
C LEU A 66 13.40 -9.03 -12.63
N PRO A 67 14.61 -8.75 -12.12
CA PRO A 67 15.10 -9.37 -10.89
C PRO A 67 14.21 -9.01 -9.69
N PRO A 68 14.04 -9.91 -8.70
CA PRO A 68 13.17 -9.65 -7.56
C PRO A 68 13.76 -8.57 -6.63
N LEU A 69 12.87 -7.83 -5.97
CA LEU A 69 13.21 -6.91 -4.89
C LEU A 69 13.43 -7.67 -3.59
N LYS A 70 14.26 -7.09 -2.72
CA LYS A 70 14.50 -7.53 -1.35
C LYS A 70 13.97 -6.50 -0.37
N TRP A 71 13.56 -6.94 0.81
CA TRP A 71 13.15 -6.04 1.88
C TRP A 71 14.35 -5.25 2.40
N SER A 72 14.13 -3.98 2.74
CA SER A 72 15.09 -3.15 3.45
C SER A 72 14.45 -2.60 4.71
N SER A 73 14.99 -2.96 5.87
CA SER A 73 14.50 -2.47 7.17
C SER A 73 14.63 -0.96 7.32
N ASN A 74 15.67 -0.35 6.71
CA ASN A 74 15.85 1.10 6.73
C ASN A 74 14.77 1.84 5.93
N LEU A 75 14.39 1.30 4.76
CA LEU A 75 13.31 1.88 3.96
C LEU A 75 11.95 1.71 4.64
N ALA A 76 11.72 0.57 5.29
CA ALA A 76 10.53 0.35 6.08
C ALA A 76 10.42 1.34 7.25
N LEU A 77 11.51 1.52 8.01
CA LEU A 77 11.58 2.49 9.10
C LEU A 77 11.35 3.92 8.60
N TYR A 78 11.95 4.28 7.46
CA TYR A 78 11.72 5.58 6.85
C TYR A 78 10.26 5.77 6.47
N ALA A 79 9.64 4.79 5.79
CA ALA A 79 8.22 4.84 5.43
C ALA A 79 7.32 4.99 6.66
N THR A 80 7.59 4.28 7.76
CA THR A 80 6.83 4.43 9.01
C THR A 80 6.91 5.83 9.61
N ARG A 81 8.02 6.57 9.41
CA ARG A 81 8.18 7.93 9.94
C ARG A 81 7.35 8.98 9.18
N TRP A 82 6.94 8.67 7.95
CA TRP A 82 6.27 9.61 7.05
C TRP A 82 4.88 9.12 6.59
N ALA A 83 4.42 7.97 7.10
CA ALA A 83 3.09 7.44 6.85
C ALA A 83 2.04 8.16 7.71
#